data_AF-A0A1M7DWR0-F1
#
_entry.id   AF-A0A1M7DWR0-F1
#
_cell.length_a   1.000
_cell.length_b   1.000
_cell.length_c   1.000
_cell.angle_alpha   90.00
_cell.angle_beta   90.00
_cell.angle_gamma   90.00
#
_symmetry.space_group_name_H-M   'P 1'
#
loop_
_entity.id
_entity.type
_entity.pdbx_description
1 polymer ?
#
loop_
_entity_poly.entity_id
_entity_poly.type
_entity_poly.pdbx_seq_one_letter_code
_entity_poly.pdbx_strand_id
1 'polypeptide(L)'
;MGAKIELCYLSNDNIKNILNNLINVLFQLGISYNENIQGEYTYWIDSPFWNFGDSDTVVEKCENTYKTLNDMNDILNLLSNNYSPTLTFGLNLFERDIALVVSIFESEENWKEVKIALDRYEAYDSQNDIKKEKILLFLNELFCILAESLKPYYGICATEIMGLATSPEQLFIEKDTLGDFNYFCLELVSKINLKVYKNDFIVKELTDGSVILVKQYGLFNLGY
;
A
#
# COMPACT_ATOMS: atom_id res chain seq x y z
N MET A 1 9.84 -14.29 -10.98
CA MET A 1 9.31 -13.09 -10.29
C MET A 1 10.24 -12.81 -9.13
N GLY A 2 10.74 -11.58 -9.00
CA GLY A 2 11.56 -11.17 -7.87
C GLY A 2 10.71 -10.82 -6.65
N ALA A 3 11.32 -10.82 -5.47
CA ALA A 3 10.67 -10.43 -4.22
C ALA A 3 10.13 -8.99 -4.31
N LYS A 4 8.98 -8.73 -3.66
CA LYS A 4 8.35 -7.40 -3.62
C LYS A 4 8.37 -6.85 -2.21
N ILE A 5 8.50 -5.53 -2.10
CA ILE A 5 8.13 -4.79 -0.89
C ILE A 5 6.66 -4.43 -1.05
N GLU A 6 5.83 -4.77 -0.07
CA GLU A 6 4.38 -4.61 -0.17
C GLU A 6 3.84 -3.90 1.07
N LEU A 7 3.04 -2.86 0.85
CA LEU A 7 2.20 -2.20 1.84
C LEU A 7 0.77 -2.63 1.56
N CYS A 8 0.17 -3.38 2.48
CA CYS A 8 -1.18 -3.94 2.36
C CYS A 8 -2.08 -3.36 3.44
N TYR A 9 -3.29 -2.96 3.07
CA TYR A 9 -4.31 -2.44 3.97
C TYR A 9 -5.66 -3.12 3.71
N LEU A 10 -6.43 -3.35 4.77
CA LEU A 10 -7.79 -3.86 4.67
C LEU A 10 -8.77 -2.73 4.98
N SER A 11 -9.62 -2.36 4.01
CA SER A 11 -10.59 -1.27 4.15
C SER A 11 -11.99 -1.71 3.73
N ASN A 12 -13.02 -1.17 4.37
CA ASN A 12 -14.42 -1.32 3.98
C ASN A 12 -14.98 -0.08 3.28
N ASP A 13 -14.14 0.94 3.03
CA ASP A 13 -14.53 2.13 2.28
C ASP A 13 -14.83 1.79 0.80
N ASN A 14 -15.55 2.69 0.13
CA ASN A 14 -15.75 2.55 -1.30
C ASN A 14 -14.46 2.83 -2.09
N ILE A 15 -14.34 2.23 -3.27
CA ILE A 15 -13.15 2.29 -4.14
C ILE A 15 -12.79 3.75 -4.46
N LYS A 16 -13.77 4.61 -4.71
CA LYS A 16 -13.54 6.03 -5.02
C LYS A 16 -12.82 6.75 -3.88
N ASN A 17 -13.25 6.55 -2.64
CA ASN A 17 -12.61 7.16 -1.47
C ASN A 17 -11.19 6.61 -1.26
N ILE A 18 -11.03 5.30 -1.40
CA ILE A 18 -9.72 4.65 -1.28
C ILE A 18 -8.75 5.22 -2.32
N LEU A 19 -9.16 5.25 -3.60
CA LEU A 19 -8.36 5.81 -4.69
C LEU A 19 -8.01 7.28 -4.43
N ASN A 20 -8.99 8.13 -4.13
CA ASN A 20 -8.73 9.55 -3.90
C ASN A 20 -7.76 9.80 -2.75
N ASN A 21 -7.94 9.11 -1.62
CA ASN A 21 -7.06 9.26 -0.46
C ASN A 21 -5.65 8.77 -0.79
N LEU A 22 -5.52 7.57 -1.36
CA LEU A 22 -4.23 6.98 -1.70
C LEU A 22 -3.48 7.82 -2.73
N ILE A 23 -4.12 8.18 -3.84
CA ILE A 23 -3.48 8.97 -4.90
C ILE A 23 -3.11 10.37 -4.42
N ASN A 24 -3.94 11.00 -3.58
CA ASN A 24 -3.59 12.28 -2.98
C ASN A 24 -2.34 12.18 -2.09
N VAL A 25 -2.20 11.11 -1.30
CA VAL A 25 -0.98 10.87 -0.50
C VAL A 25 0.24 10.67 -1.40
N LEU A 26 0.12 9.87 -2.47
CA LEU A 26 1.21 9.68 -3.42
C LEU A 26 1.67 11.02 -4.03
N PHE A 27 0.74 11.86 -4.47
CA PHE A 27 1.05 13.17 -5.01
C PHE A 27 1.67 14.13 -3.98
N GLN A 28 1.19 14.12 -2.74
CA GLN A 28 1.80 14.91 -1.66
C GLN A 28 3.25 14.51 -1.39
N LEU A 29 3.60 13.25 -1.61
CA LEU A 29 4.96 12.72 -1.53
C LEU A 29 5.76 12.87 -2.83
N GLY A 30 5.22 13.59 -3.82
CA GLY A 30 5.89 13.87 -5.10
C GLY A 30 5.90 12.70 -6.07
N ILE A 31 5.11 11.65 -5.83
CA ILE A 31 5.00 10.47 -6.69
C ILE A 31 3.96 10.78 -7.75
N SER A 32 4.38 10.89 -9.00
CA SER A 32 3.53 11.29 -10.13
C SER A 32 3.12 10.10 -10.99
N TYR A 33 2.03 10.29 -11.74
CA TYR A 33 1.56 9.32 -12.72
C TYR A 33 2.02 9.75 -14.12
N ASN A 34 2.61 8.81 -14.86
CA ASN A 34 3.09 9.01 -16.25
C ASN A 34 4.15 10.13 -16.39
N GLU A 35 5.12 10.19 -15.47
CA GLU A 35 6.33 11.06 -15.56
C GLU A 35 7.60 10.23 -15.74
N ASN A 36 7.95 9.45 -14.71
CA ASN A 36 9.20 8.71 -14.62
C ASN A 36 9.14 7.36 -15.37
N ILE A 37 7.94 6.78 -15.43
CA ILE A 37 7.64 5.58 -16.22
C ILE A 37 6.32 5.80 -16.95
N GLN A 38 6.09 4.99 -17.97
CA GLN A 38 4.82 4.97 -18.68
C GLN A 38 3.69 4.57 -17.72
N GLY A 39 2.67 5.42 -17.60
CA GLY A 39 1.50 5.13 -16.79
C GLY A 39 0.71 3.97 -17.39
N GLU A 40 0.26 3.07 -16.53
CA GLU A 40 -0.62 1.97 -16.92
C GLU A 40 -1.71 1.83 -15.85
N TYR A 41 -2.94 1.55 -16.26
CA TYR A 41 -3.99 1.12 -15.35
C TYR A 41 -4.79 -0.04 -15.93
N THR A 42 -5.29 -0.88 -15.04
CA THR A 42 -6.14 -2.03 -15.36
C THR A 42 -7.38 -2.00 -14.48
N TYR A 43 -8.51 -2.43 -15.03
CA TYR A 43 -9.77 -2.59 -14.29
C TYR A 43 -10.57 -3.76 -14.86
N TRP A 44 -11.47 -4.30 -14.04
CA TRP A 44 -12.32 -5.44 -14.37
C TRP A 44 -13.75 -4.97 -14.57
N ILE A 45 -14.35 -5.36 -15.69
CA ILE A 45 -15.61 -4.77 -16.18
C ILE A 45 -16.82 -5.37 -15.46
N ASP A 46 -16.89 -6.70 -15.46
CA ASP A 46 -18.13 -7.41 -15.08
C ASP A 46 -18.12 -7.94 -13.65
N SER A 47 -16.93 -8.26 -13.12
CA SER A 47 -16.78 -8.82 -11.78
C SER A 47 -15.35 -8.67 -11.25
N PRO A 48 -15.12 -8.72 -9.93
CA PRO A 48 -13.78 -8.74 -9.34
C PRO A 48 -12.88 -9.85 -9.91
N PHE A 49 -11.57 -9.67 -9.78
CA PHE A 49 -10.53 -10.57 -10.29
C PHE A 49 -10.79 -12.07 -10.04
N TRP A 50 -11.24 -12.42 -8.82
CA TRP A 50 -11.44 -13.81 -8.40
C TRP A 50 -12.66 -14.51 -9.02
N ASN A 51 -13.54 -13.76 -9.68
CA ASN A 51 -14.65 -14.30 -10.47
C ASN A 51 -14.32 -14.47 -11.96
N PHE A 52 -13.04 -14.33 -12.35
CA PHE A 52 -12.57 -14.49 -13.72
C PHE A 52 -13.30 -13.58 -14.74
N GLY A 53 -13.59 -12.34 -14.36
CA GLY A 53 -14.14 -11.34 -15.28
C GLY A 53 -13.17 -10.97 -16.42
N ASP A 54 -13.64 -10.19 -17.38
CA ASP A 54 -12.75 -9.59 -18.36
C ASP A 54 -12.12 -8.30 -17.80
N SER A 55 -10.82 -8.14 -18.04
CA SER A 55 -10.04 -6.97 -17.65
C SER A 55 -9.61 -6.16 -18.86
N ASP A 56 -9.71 -4.84 -18.74
CA ASP A 56 -9.12 -3.90 -19.70
C ASP A 56 -7.88 -3.25 -19.12
N THR A 57 -6.80 -3.22 -19.90
CA THR A 57 -5.55 -2.54 -19.57
C THR A 57 -5.33 -1.38 -20.53
N VAL A 58 -5.09 -0.20 -19.99
CA VAL A 58 -4.76 1.00 -20.75
C VAL A 58 -3.35 1.43 -20.40
N VAL A 59 -2.53 1.58 -21.43
CA VAL A 59 -1.17 2.11 -21.33
C VAL A 59 -1.19 3.54 -21.85
N GLU A 60 -0.85 4.49 -20.99
CA GLU A 60 -0.80 5.91 -21.34
C GLU A 60 0.33 6.20 -22.32
N LYS A 61 0.17 7.24 -23.14
CA LYS A 61 1.29 7.79 -23.91
C LYS A 61 2.10 8.68 -22.99
N CYS A 62 3.43 8.66 -23.06
CA CYS A 62 4.34 9.47 -22.21
C CYS A 62 4.25 10.99 -22.43
N GLU A 63 3.15 11.50 -22.97
CA GLU A 63 2.95 12.90 -23.35
C GLU A 63 2.31 13.73 -22.22
N ASN A 64 1.62 13.08 -21.26
CA ASN A 64 0.88 13.75 -20.19
C ASN A 64 1.34 13.29 -18.81
N THR A 65 1.93 14.19 -18.02
CA THR A 65 2.27 13.92 -16.62
C THR A 65 1.16 14.43 -15.70
N TYR A 66 0.73 13.60 -14.75
CA TYR A 66 -0.33 13.93 -13.81
C TYR A 66 0.23 14.04 -12.39
N LYS A 67 -0.05 15.17 -11.71
CA LYS A 67 0.50 15.49 -10.37
C LYS A 67 -0.57 15.88 -9.34
N THR A 68 -1.84 15.95 -9.76
CA THR A 68 -2.95 16.28 -8.87
C THR A 68 -4.14 15.37 -9.14
N LEU A 69 -5.03 15.22 -8.14
CA LEU A 69 -6.27 14.46 -8.30
C LEU A 69 -7.14 14.97 -9.44
N ASN A 70 -7.17 16.29 -9.65
CA ASN A 70 -7.97 16.92 -10.70
C ASN A 70 -7.49 16.49 -12.09
N ASP A 71 -6.17 16.39 -12.28
CA ASP A 71 -5.60 15.98 -13.57
C ASP A 71 -5.97 14.52 -13.88
N MET A 72 -6.06 13.65 -12.86
CA MET A 72 -6.41 12.23 -13.02
C MET A 72 -7.91 11.94 -12.94
N ASN A 73 -8.77 12.96 -12.82
CA ASN A 73 -10.18 12.74 -12.47
C ASN A 73 -10.91 11.77 -13.40
N ASP A 74 -10.64 11.83 -14.72
CA ASP A 74 -11.26 10.92 -15.68
C ASP A 74 -10.85 9.46 -15.47
N ILE A 75 -9.56 9.22 -15.22
CA ILE A 75 -9.01 7.89 -14.91
C ILE A 75 -9.59 7.39 -13.58
N LEU A 76 -9.58 8.22 -12.54
CA LEU A 76 -10.08 7.84 -11.22
C LEU A 76 -11.58 7.53 -11.25
N ASN A 77 -12.37 8.31 -12.00
CA ASN A 77 -13.80 8.02 -12.16
C ASN A 77 -14.01 6.69 -12.89
N LEU A 78 -13.27 6.42 -13.97
CA LEU A 78 -13.33 5.14 -14.69
C LEU A 78 -13.01 3.97 -13.75
N LEU A 79 -11.89 4.05 -13.04
CA LEU A 79 -11.45 2.98 -12.12
C LEU A 79 -12.41 2.79 -10.95
N SER A 80 -13.00 3.87 -10.43
CA SER A 80 -13.94 3.80 -9.30
C SER A 80 -15.29 3.18 -9.64
N ASN A 81 -15.65 3.14 -10.94
CA ASN A 81 -16.88 2.56 -11.44
C ASN A 81 -16.73 1.08 -11.86
N ASN A 82 -15.51 0.55 -11.81
CA ASN A 82 -15.17 -0.80 -12.21
C ASN A 82 -14.55 -1.57 -11.04
N TYR A 83 -14.32 -2.85 -11.25
CA TYR A 83 -13.79 -3.75 -10.24
C TYR A 83 -12.26 -3.84 -10.28
N SER A 84 -11.70 -4.20 -9.12
CA SER A 84 -10.31 -4.56 -8.89
C SER A 84 -9.27 -3.64 -9.58
N PRO A 85 -9.36 -2.29 -9.42
CA PRO A 85 -8.53 -1.38 -10.17
C PRO A 85 -7.06 -1.49 -9.77
N THR A 86 -6.18 -1.36 -10.76
CA THR A 86 -4.72 -1.33 -10.60
C THR A 86 -4.16 -0.12 -11.34
N LEU A 87 -3.19 0.58 -10.76
CA LEU A 87 -2.46 1.69 -11.37
C LEU A 87 -0.95 1.53 -11.14
N THR A 88 -0.16 1.86 -12.16
CA THR A 88 1.30 1.84 -12.10
C THR A 88 1.84 3.28 -12.13
N PHE A 89 2.46 3.69 -11.02
CA PHE A 89 3.08 5.00 -10.82
C PHE A 89 4.60 4.94 -10.96
N GLY A 90 5.18 6.04 -11.42
CA GLY A 90 6.63 6.18 -11.55
C GLY A 90 7.24 6.86 -10.33
N LEU A 91 8.01 6.12 -9.55
CA LEU A 91 8.74 6.63 -8.40
C LEU A 91 10.22 6.79 -8.76
N ASN A 92 10.78 8.01 -8.64
CA ASN A 92 12.22 8.22 -8.74
C ASN A 92 12.90 8.01 -7.38
N LEU A 93 13.67 6.93 -7.23
CA LEU A 93 14.52 6.67 -6.07
C LEU A 93 15.99 6.77 -6.47
N PHE A 94 16.65 7.84 -6.03
CA PHE A 94 18.09 8.07 -6.25
C PHE A 94 18.53 7.93 -7.72
N GLU A 95 17.89 8.66 -8.63
CA GLU A 95 18.19 8.66 -10.07
C GLU A 95 17.80 7.37 -10.79
N ARG A 96 16.95 6.53 -10.18
CA ARG A 96 16.33 5.38 -10.84
C ARG A 96 14.81 5.49 -10.79
N ASP A 97 14.20 5.28 -11.94
CA ASP A 97 12.76 5.21 -12.07
C ASP A 97 12.29 3.78 -11.80
N ILE A 98 11.38 3.62 -10.84
CA ILE A 98 10.89 2.35 -10.34
C ILE A 98 9.37 2.36 -10.40
N ALA A 99 8.79 1.23 -10.81
CA ALA A 99 7.35 1.03 -10.80
C ALA A 99 6.82 0.83 -9.38
N LEU A 100 5.90 1.70 -8.98
CA LEU A 100 5.06 1.57 -7.80
C LEU A 100 3.66 1.17 -8.25
N VAL A 101 3.27 -0.07 -7.96
CA VAL A 101 1.98 -0.61 -8.40
C VAL A 101 0.98 -0.50 -7.26
N VAL A 102 -0.09 0.24 -7.48
CA VAL A 102 -1.26 0.32 -6.60
C VAL A 102 -2.31 -0.63 -7.12
N SER A 103 -2.88 -1.46 -6.25
CA SER A 103 -3.97 -2.37 -6.58
C SER A 103 -5.00 -2.36 -5.47
N ILE A 104 -6.27 -2.46 -5.84
CA ILE A 104 -7.38 -2.64 -4.92
C ILE A 104 -8.08 -3.91 -5.35
N PHE A 105 -8.22 -4.89 -4.46
CA PHE A 105 -8.95 -6.13 -4.73
C PHE A 105 -10.15 -6.21 -3.81
N GLU A 106 -11.33 -6.32 -4.37
CA GLU A 106 -12.54 -6.57 -3.59
C GLU A 106 -12.56 -8.01 -3.14
N SER A 107 -13.00 -8.22 -1.91
CA SER A 107 -13.31 -9.55 -1.40
C SER A 107 -14.80 -9.73 -1.14
N GLU A 108 -15.15 -10.91 -0.65
CA GLU A 108 -16.45 -11.16 -0.05
C GLU A 108 -16.74 -10.13 1.07
N GLU A 109 -18.03 -9.86 1.31
CA GLU A 109 -18.52 -9.06 2.45
C GLU A 109 -18.11 -7.58 2.49
N ASN A 110 -17.93 -6.94 1.32
CA ASN A 110 -17.63 -5.51 1.15
C ASN A 110 -16.22 -5.05 1.53
N TRP A 111 -15.32 -5.94 1.96
CA TRP A 111 -13.94 -5.56 2.20
C TRP A 111 -13.16 -5.37 0.90
N LYS A 112 -12.10 -4.57 0.96
CA LYS A 112 -11.12 -4.39 -0.10
C LYS A 112 -9.71 -4.47 0.47
N GLU A 113 -8.88 -5.28 -0.17
CA GLU A 113 -7.43 -5.29 0.02
C GLU A 113 -6.82 -4.21 -0.85
N VAL A 114 -6.17 -3.24 -0.23
CA VAL A 114 -5.41 -2.18 -0.90
C VAL A 114 -3.94 -2.54 -0.79
N LYS A 115 -3.28 -2.76 -1.92
CA LYS A 115 -1.87 -3.16 -1.98
C LYS A 115 -1.06 -2.19 -2.82
N ILE A 116 0.04 -1.71 -2.25
CA ILE A 116 1.09 -0.95 -2.94
C ILE A 116 2.35 -1.80 -2.97
N ALA A 117 2.89 -2.03 -4.16
CA ALA A 117 4.05 -2.91 -4.36
C ALA A 117 5.19 -2.22 -5.11
N LEU A 118 6.42 -2.52 -4.69
CA LEU A 118 7.68 -2.10 -5.32
C LEU A 118 8.56 -3.34 -5.57
N ASP A 119 9.34 -3.32 -6.65
CA ASP A 119 10.39 -4.33 -6.82
C ASP A 119 11.47 -4.18 -5.75
N ARG A 120 11.67 -5.22 -4.94
CA ARG A 120 12.60 -5.14 -3.80
C ARG A 120 14.05 -5.01 -4.25
N TYR A 121 14.43 -5.70 -5.33
CA TYR A 121 15.82 -5.67 -5.76
C TYR A 121 16.18 -4.28 -6.30
N GLU A 122 15.32 -3.72 -7.15
CA GLU A 122 15.53 -2.40 -7.74
C GLU A 122 15.45 -1.29 -6.68
N ALA A 123 14.42 -1.32 -5.84
CA ALA A 123 14.18 -0.30 -4.83
C ALA A 123 15.21 -0.37 -3.71
N TYR A 124 15.55 -1.57 -3.21
CA TYR A 124 16.26 -1.73 -1.94
C TYR A 124 17.55 -2.54 -2.03
N ASP A 125 17.52 -3.81 -2.47
CA ASP A 125 18.68 -4.70 -2.31
C ASP A 125 19.91 -4.24 -3.11
N SER A 126 19.69 -3.62 -4.29
CA SER A 126 20.76 -3.09 -5.15
C SER A 126 21.41 -1.79 -4.66
N GLN A 127 20.92 -1.22 -3.56
CA GLN A 127 21.39 0.04 -3.00
C GLN A 127 22.44 -0.16 -1.90
N ASN A 128 23.26 0.88 -1.65
CA ASN A 128 24.17 0.91 -0.50
C ASN A 128 23.44 1.20 0.82
N ASP A 129 24.11 1.01 1.94
CA ASP A 129 23.49 1.09 3.28
C ASP A 129 22.85 2.46 3.57
N ILE A 130 23.50 3.56 3.17
CA ILE A 130 22.96 4.93 3.35
C ILE A 130 21.65 5.11 2.56
N LYS A 131 21.61 4.62 1.31
CA LYS A 131 20.41 4.69 0.48
C LYS A 131 19.31 3.78 1.03
N LYS A 132 19.67 2.58 1.49
CA LYS A 132 18.74 1.64 2.14
C LYS A 132 18.06 2.29 3.34
N GLU A 133 18.80 2.92 4.25
CA GLU A 133 18.24 3.63 5.40
C GLU A 133 17.22 4.71 4.97
N LYS A 134 17.56 5.52 3.97
CA LYS A 134 16.64 6.53 3.42
C LYS A 134 15.38 5.93 2.81
N ILE A 135 15.48 4.79 2.14
CA ILE A 135 14.31 4.06 1.61
C ILE A 135 13.43 3.57 2.75
N LEU A 136 14.02 3.06 3.84
CA LEU A 136 13.23 2.64 5.00
C LEU A 136 12.47 3.79 5.64
N LEU A 137 13.11 4.95 5.77
CA LEU A 137 12.46 6.17 6.26
C LEU A 137 11.30 6.58 5.34
N PHE A 138 11.52 6.56 4.02
CA PHE A 138 10.47 6.85 3.04
C PHE A 138 9.31 5.85 3.10
N LEU A 139 9.58 4.54 3.19
CA LEU A 139 8.55 3.51 3.29
C LEU A 139 7.74 3.63 4.59
N ASN A 140 8.40 3.94 5.70
CA ASN A 140 7.74 4.18 6.99
C ASN A 140 6.85 5.43 6.93
N GLU A 141 7.34 6.53 6.36
CA GLU A 141 6.57 7.76 6.15
C GLU A 141 5.35 7.51 5.26
N LEU A 142 5.56 6.90 4.09
CA LEU A 142 4.49 6.50 3.18
C LEU A 142 3.45 5.63 3.89
N PHE A 143 3.91 4.61 4.63
CA PHE A 143 3.02 3.69 5.36
C PHE A 143 2.17 4.42 6.40
N CYS A 144 2.78 5.31 7.19
CA CYS A 144 2.11 6.07 8.24
C CYS A 144 1.06 7.02 7.65
N ILE A 145 1.42 7.81 6.64
CA ILE A 145 0.52 8.80 6.05
C ILE A 145 -0.67 8.09 5.36
N LEU A 146 -0.41 6.98 4.66
CA LEU A 146 -1.47 6.18 4.06
C LEU A 146 -2.40 5.59 5.12
N ALA A 147 -1.87 5.05 6.22
CA ALA A 147 -2.70 4.50 7.29
C ALA A 147 -3.57 5.59 7.96
N GLU A 148 -3.00 6.77 8.22
CA GLU A 148 -3.72 7.92 8.78
C GLU A 148 -4.79 8.48 7.82
N SER A 149 -4.54 8.43 6.51
CA SER A 149 -5.45 8.91 5.47
C SER A 149 -6.57 7.92 5.15
N LEU A 150 -6.24 6.64 4.98
CA LEU A 150 -7.19 5.57 4.64
C LEU A 150 -8.01 5.12 5.83
N LYS A 151 -7.48 5.27 7.07
CA LYS A 151 -8.06 4.72 8.31
C LYS A 151 -8.54 3.27 8.15
N PRO A 152 -7.66 2.38 7.66
CA PRO A 152 -8.05 1.01 7.35
C PRO A 152 -8.42 0.27 8.64
N TYR A 153 -9.09 -0.87 8.53
CA TYR A 153 -9.25 -1.77 9.67
C TYR A 153 -7.89 -2.25 10.20
N TYR A 154 -6.97 -2.52 9.27
CA TYR A 154 -5.63 -3.00 9.53
C TYR A 154 -4.67 -2.69 8.39
N GLY A 155 -3.36 -2.61 8.66
CA GLY A 155 -2.31 -2.54 7.63
C GLY A 155 -1.01 -3.25 8.01
N ILE A 156 -0.28 -3.75 7.00
CA ILE A 156 1.07 -4.36 7.10
C ILE A 156 1.98 -3.82 6.01
N CYS A 157 3.25 -3.59 6.33
CA CYS A 157 4.32 -3.53 5.35
C CYS A 157 5.35 -4.65 5.59
N ALA A 158 5.67 -5.42 4.56
CA ALA A 158 6.68 -6.49 4.62
C ALA A 158 7.16 -6.88 3.21
N THR A 159 8.05 -7.87 3.12
CA THR A 159 8.35 -8.54 1.86
C THR A 159 7.44 -9.73 1.65
N GLU A 160 6.88 -9.87 0.44
CA GLU A 160 6.12 -11.06 0.01
C GLU A 160 4.92 -11.42 0.92
N ILE A 161 4.04 -10.44 1.14
CA ILE A 161 2.78 -10.62 1.85
C ILE A 161 1.83 -11.44 0.95
N MET A 162 1.67 -12.71 1.29
CA MET A 162 0.64 -13.56 0.70
C MET A 162 -0.74 -13.23 1.30
N GLY A 163 -1.45 -12.29 0.66
CA GLY A 163 -2.87 -11.98 0.85
C GLY A 163 -3.28 -11.54 2.27
N LEU A 164 -4.02 -10.43 2.39
CA LEU A 164 -4.71 -10.18 3.65
C LEU A 164 -6.01 -10.97 3.65
N ALA A 165 -6.19 -11.83 4.66
CA ALA A 165 -7.42 -12.60 4.80
C ALA A 165 -8.62 -11.66 4.73
N THR A 166 -9.58 -12.04 3.90
CA THR A 166 -10.75 -11.25 3.53
C THR A 166 -11.71 -11.03 4.71
N SER A 167 -11.61 -11.86 5.75
CA SER A 167 -12.31 -11.66 7.01
C SER A 167 -11.35 -11.19 8.13
N PRO A 168 -11.70 -10.11 8.86
CA PRO A 168 -10.99 -9.64 10.04
C PRO A 168 -10.64 -10.71 11.08
N GLU A 169 -11.45 -11.76 11.16
CA GLU A 169 -11.42 -12.81 12.19
C GLU A 169 -10.24 -13.78 12.02
N GLN A 170 -9.70 -13.93 10.80
CA GLN A 170 -8.56 -14.81 10.51
C GLN A 170 -7.20 -14.14 10.72
N LEU A 171 -7.16 -12.82 10.95
CA LEU A 171 -5.91 -12.05 11.15
C LEU A 171 -5.09 -12.50 12.37
N PHE A 172 -5.66 -13.31 13.28
CA PHE A 172 -5.08 -13.66 14.59
C PHE A 172 -4.49 -15.07 14.74
N ILE A 173 -4.68 -15.96 13.77
CA ILE A 173 -4.33 -17.38 13.97
C ILE A 173 -3.02 -17.78 13.28
N GLU A 174 -2.51 -16.99 12.32
CA GLU A 174 -1.27 -17.32 11.56
C GLU A 174 -0.32 -16.13 11.32
N LYS A 175 -0.12 -15.24 12.32
CA LYS A 175 0.82 -14.10 12.21
C LYS A 175 2.06 -14.21 13.09
N ASP A 176 2.66 -15.38 13.22
CA ASP A 176 3.98 -15.50 13.86
C ASP A 176 5.13 -14.84 13.04
N THR A 177 4.81 -14.21 11.90
CA THR A 177 5.71 -13.49 10.96
C THR A 177 5.27 -12.04 10.67
N LEU A 178 4.87 -11.29 11.69
CA LEU A 178 4.41 -9.89 11.55
C LEU A 178 5.41 -9.01 10.77
N GLY A 179 4.88 -8.22 9.83
CA GLY A 179 5.63 -7.33 8.97
C GLY A 179 6.43 -6.27 9.72
N ASP A 180 7.34 -5.60 9.01
CA ASP A 180 8.22 -4.58 9.59
C ASP A 180 7.45 -3.33 10.04
N PHE A 181 6.34 -2.99 9.37
CA PHE A 181 5.39 -1.96 9.84
C PHE A 181 3.98 -2.54 9.96
N ASN A 182 3.24 -2.15 11.00
CA ASN A 182 1.85 -2.55 11.19
C ASN A 182 1.00 -1.37 11.65
N TYR A 183 -0.27 -1.34 11.24
CA TYR A 183 -1.26 -0.39 11.71
C TYR A 183 -2.47 -1.14 12.23
N PHE A 184 -2.93 -0.83 13.45
CA PHE A 184 -4.15 -1.37 14.05
C PHE A 184 -5.14 -0.24 14.32
N CYS A 185 -6.37 -0.35 13.81
CA CYS A 185 -7.43 0.58 14.17
C CYS A 185 -7.83 0.45 15.66
N LEU A 186 -8.54 1.44 16.20
CA LEU A 186 -8.99 1.45 17.60
C LEU A 186 -9.77 0.17 17.99
N GLU A 187 -10.65 -0.30 17.10
CA GLU A 187 -11.45 -1.50 17.35
C GLU A 187 -10.54 -2.72 17.55
N LEU A 188 -9.53 -2.87 16.69
CA LEU A 188 -8.59 -3.97 16.75
C LEU A 188 -7.68 -3.87 17.98
N VAL A 189 -7.21 -2.66 18.30
CA VAL A 189 -6.44 -2.37 19.52
C VAL A 189 -7.18 -2.82 20.78
N SER A 190 -8.51 -2.64 20.83
CA SER A 190 -9.32 -3.06 21.98
C SER A 190 -9.41 -4.58 22.17
N LYS A 191 -9.12 -5.36 21.13
CA LYS A 191 -9.19 -6.83 21.12
C LYS A 191 -7.83 -7.50 21.35
N ILE A 192 -6.73 -6.74 21.36
CA ILE A 192 -5.37 -7.27 21.45
C ILE A 192 -4.62 -6.80 22.68
N ASN A 193 -3.68 -7.61 23.16
CA ASN A 193 -2.76 -7.20 24.21
C ASN A 193 -1.50 -6.57 23.61
N LEU A 194 -1.49 -5.24 23.48
CA LEU A 194 -0.35 -4.49 22.92
C LEU A 194 0.98 -4.70 23.66
N LYS A 195 0.95 -5.15 24.94
CA LYS A 195 2.18 -5.39 25.72
C LYS A 195 3.06 -6.48 25.10
N VAL A 196 2.47 -7.42 24.36
CA VAL A 196 3.20 -8.53 23.73
C VAL A 196 4.13 -8.02 22.63
N TYR A 197 3.80 -6.91 21.96
CA TYR A 197 4.58 -6.37 20.85
C TYR A 197 5.74 -5.46 21.29
N LYS A 198 5.74 -4.95 22.53
CA LYS A 198 6.72 -3.95 22.98
C LYS A 198 8.18 -4.44 23.00
N ASN A 199 8.38 -5.76 23.00
CA ASN A 199 9.72 -6.35 22.97
C ASN A 199 10.36 -6.25 21.58
N ASP A 200 9.56 -6.31 20.51
CA ASP A 200 10.04 -6.37 19.13
C ASP A 200 9.66 -5.14 18.30
N PHE A 201 8.76 -4.30 18.81
CA PHE A 201 8.21 -3.14 18.11
C PHE A 201 8.26 -1.86 18.96
N ILE A 202 8.55 -0.75 18.29
CA ILE A 202 8.25 0.60 18.75
C ILE A 202 6.75 0.83 18.54
N VAL A 203 6.04 1.16 19.63
CA VAL A 203 4.59 1.43 19.61
C VAL A 203 4.36 2.93 19.53
N LYS A 204 3.69 3.39 18.47
CA LYS A 204 3.23 4.78 18.30
C LYS A 204 1.69 4.79 18.39
N GLU A 205 1.17 5.32 19.48
CA GLU A 205 -0.27 5.55 19.67
C GLU A 205 -0.68 6.85 18.97
N LEU A 206 -1.76 6.80 18.19
CA LEU A 206 -2.33 7.98 17.50
C LEU A 206 -3.45 8.59 18.34
N THR A 207 -3.83 9.83 18.01
CA THR A 207 -4.82 10.61 18.78
C THR A 207 -6.22 10.02 18.76
N ASP A 208 -6.57 9.26 17.72
CA ASP A 208 -7.83 8.54 17.59
C ASP A 208 -7.82 7.16 18.28
N GLY A 209 -6.72 6.81 18.94
CA GLY A 209 -6.53 5.54 19.64
C GLY A 209 -6.16 4.36 18.75
N SER A 210 -5.95 4.58 17.46
CA SER A 210 -5.26 3.61 16.60
C SER A 210 -3.76 3.56 16.91
N VAL A 211 -3.08 2.52 16.45
CA VAL A 211 -1.68 2.24 16.80
C VAL A 211 -0.88 1.87 15.56
N ILE A 212 0.29 2.48 15.42
CA ILE A 212 1.33 2.06 14.48
C ILE A 212 2.43 1.32 15.24
N LEU A 213 2.81 0.15 14.76
CA LEU A 213 3.93 -0.62 15.25
C LEU A 213 5.04 -0.63 14.21
N VAL A 214 6.25 -0.30 14.64
CA VAL A 214 7.46 -0.31 13.81
C VAL A 214 8.45 -1.30 14.41
N LYS A 215 8.83 -2.32 13.65
CA LYS A 215 9.69 -3.40 14.14
C LYS A 215 11.09 -2.85 14.42
N GLN A 216 11.61 -3.15 15.61
CA GLN A 216 12.97 -2.77 16.02
C GLN A 216 14.02 -3.57 15.24
N TYR A 217 13.73 -4.86 15.00
CA TYR A 217 14.63 -5.80 14.32
C TYR A 217 13.88 -6.58 13.23
N GLY A 218 14.35 -6.55 11.98
CA GLY A 218 13.59 -7.12 10.86
C GLY A 218 14.30 -7.16 9.51
N LEU A 219 13.56 -7.53 8.46
CA LEU A 219 14.05 -7.55 7.07
C LEU A 219 14.47 -6.15 6.62
N PHE A 220 13.81 -5.14 7.17
CA PHE A 220 14.04 -3.71 6.96
C PHE A 220 14.59 -3.05 8.23
N ASN A 221 15.68 -3.60 8.80
CA ASN A 221 16.28 -3.11 10.05
C ASN A 221 16.38 -1.56 10.10
N LEU A 222 15.56 -0.94 10.95
CA LEU A 222 15.73 0.44 11.39
C LEU A 222 16.72 0.44 12.56
N GLY A 223 18.00 0.32 12.24
CA GLY A 223 19.04 0.53 13.24
C GLY A 223 19.04 1.99 13.65
N TYR A 224 18.55 2.28 14.86
CA TYR A 224 18.86 3.52 15.58
C TYR A 224 20.14 3.33 16.40
#